data_AF-A0A2E8E1J0-F1
#
_entry.id   AF-A0A2E8E1J0-F1
#
_cell.length_a   1.000
_cell.length_b   1.000
_cell.length_c   1.000
_cell.angle_alpha   90.00
_cell.angle_beta   90.00
_cell.angle_gamma   90.00
#
_symmetry.space_group_name_H-M   'P 1'
#
loop_
_entity.id
_entity.type
_entity.pdbx_description
1 polymer ?
#
loop_
_entity_poly.entity_id
_entity_poly.type
_entity_poly.pdbx_seq_one_letter_code
_entity_poly.pdbx_strand_id
1 'polypeptide(L)'
;MTVSFIYPFNLSDSMGTRSVTTIEGEDGPLLKIYKQYDGYVEGGLGEELVDFLRGRKVVNGYTMQDKEDRAFNGLGCLAADVVAHLKDCIGNVYIQALDDDYEGSYNYFISEGAFGLIRIRMEGYNGVLYDGLVDEFSLDQIAGDED
;
A
#
# COMPACT_ATOMS: atom_id res chain seq x y z
N MET A 1 5.96 34.43 23.24
CA MET A 1 6.23 33.00 23.41
C MET A 1 5.43 32.28 22.35
N THR A 2 6.08 31.94 21.24
CA THR A 2 5.47 31.17 20.16
C THR A 2 6.54 30.19 19.75
N VAL A 3 6.33 28.92 20.09
CA VAL A 3 7.22 27.82 19.74
C VAL A 3 6.66 27.25 18.45
N SER A 4 7.27 27.61 17.31
CA SER A 4 7.06 26.88 16.06
C SER A 4 7.91 25.63 16.11
N PHE A 5 7.27 24.48 16.29
CA PHE A 5 7.88 23.20 15.91
C PHE A 5 7.85 23.12 14.39
N ILE A 6 9.01 23.29 13.78
CA ILE A 6 9.26 22.91 12.39
C ILE A 6 9.90 21.54 12.49
N TYR A 7 9.14 20.47 12.27
CA TYR A 7 9.75 19.17 11.98
C TYR A 7 10.46 19.31 10.63
N PRO A 8 11.74 18.94 10.52
CA PRO A 8 12.44 19.01 9.26
C PRO A 8 11.92 17.87 8.36
N PHE A 9 11.02 18.20 7.43
CA PHE A 9 10.73 17.35 6.28
C PHE A 9 12.05 17.14 5.51
N ASN A 10 12.56 15.90 5.52
CA ASN A 10 13.87 15.60 4.96
C ASN A 10 13.80 15.65 3.42
N LEU A 11 14.42 16.66 2.83
CA LEU A 11 14.41 16.93 1.38
C LEU A 11 15.12 15.84 0.54
N SER A 12 15.73 14.83 1.16
CA SER A 12 16.34 13.69 0.48
C SER A 12 15.33 12.74 -0.16
N ASP A 13 14.06 12.75 0.24
CA ASP A 13 13.00 11.92 -0.34
C ASP A 13 12.30 12.54 -1.56
N SER A 14 12.78 13.69 -2.06
CA SER A 14 12.05 14.42 -3.10
C SER A 14 12.32 13.95 -4.54
N MET A 15 11.21 13.60 -5.21
CA MET A 15 10.97 13.51 -6.66
C MET A 15 11.45 12.28 -7.44
N GLY A 16 11.81 11.17 -6.78
CA GLY A 16 12.24 9.94 -7.50
C GLY A 16 11.97 8.61 -6.80
N THR A 17 11.25 8.63 -5.68
CA THR A 17 11.05 7.44 -4.85
C THR A 17 10.11 6.47 -5.56
N ARG A 18 10.70 5.38 -6.06
CA ARG A 18 9.99 4.31 -6.76
C ARG A 18 9.42 3.33 -5.76
N SER A 19 8.28 2.75 -6.09
CA SER A 19 7.70 1.68 -5.30
C SER A 19 7.13 0.56 -6.16
N VAL A 20 7.01 -0.61 -5.53
CA VAL A 20 6.27 -1.75 -6.07
C VAL A 20 5.21 -2.15 -5.06
N THR A 21 3.96 -2.23 -5.51
CA THR A 21 2.84 -2.80 -4.74
C THR A 21 2.52 -4.18 -5.28
N THR A 22 2.64 -5.18 -4.42
CA THR A 22 2.34 -6.58 -4.72
C THR A 22 1.04 -6.97 -4.03
N ILE A 23 0.09 -7.52 -4.78
CA ILE A 23 -1.05 -8.24 -4.21
C ILE A 23 -0.65 -9.72 -4.13
N GLU A 24 -0.55 -10.25 -2.92
CA GLU A 24 -0.16 -11.64 -2.67
C GLU A 24 -1.39 -12.55 -2.67
N GLY A 25 -1.34 -13.59 -3.51
CA GLY A 25 -2.29 -14.72 -3.50
C GLY A 25 -1.74 -15.92 -2.75
N GLU A 26 -2.49 -17.01 -2.74
CA GLU A 26 -2.12 -18.26 -2.06
C GLU A 26 -0.83 -18.89 -2.62
N ASP A 27 -0.66 -18.87 -3.94
CA ASP A 27 0.48 -19.49 -4.63
C ASP A 27 1.61 -18.50 -4.99
N GLY A 28 1.55 -17.26 -4.50
CA GLY A 28 2.51 -16.21 -4.80
C GLY A 28 1.86 -14.91 -5.32
N PRO A 29 2.65 -14.00 -5.93
CA PRO A 29 2.14 -12.69 -6.34
C PRO A 29 1.06 -12.84 -7.43
N LEU A 30 -0.11 -12.27 -7.17
CA LEU A 30 -1.22 -12.20 -8.13
C LEU A 30 -1.06 -11.01 -9.09
N LEU A 31 -0.53 -9.90 -8.57
CA LEU A 31 -0.33 -8.65 -9.30
C LEU A 31 0.86 -7.89 -8.71
N LYS A 32 1.68 -7.29 -9.58
CA LYS A 32 2.68 -6.27 -9.20
C LYS A 32 2.35 -4.96 -9.91
N ILE A 33 2.41 -3.85 -9.17
CA ILE A 33 2.18 -2.50 -9.67
C ILE A 33 3.40 -1.65 -9.36
N TYR A 34 4.03 -1.12 -10.39
CA TYR A 34 5.17 -0.21 -10.29
C TYR A 34 4.71 1.24 -10.33
N LYS A 35 5.23 2.07 -9.41
CA LYS A 35 5.04 3.54 -9.37
C LYS A 35 6.41 4.23 -9.37
N GLN A 36 6.57 5.23 -10.25
CA GLN A 36 7.85 5.89 -10.49
C GLN A 36 8.19 6.96 -9.43
N TYR A 37 7.18 7.55 -8.78
CA TYR A 37 7.30 8.67 -7.87
C TYR A 37 6.41 8.48 -6.64
N ASP A 38 6.72 9.20 -5.56
CA ASP A 38 5.93 9.27 -4.33
C ASP A 38 5.71 7.90 -3.66
N GLY A 39 6.71 7.02 -3.79
CA GLY A 39 6.66 5.66 -3.26
C GLY A 39 6.83 5.53 -1.76
N TYR A 40 7.19 6.60 -1.02
CA TYR A 40 7.40 6.58 0.43
C TYR A 40 6.08 6.41 1.21
N VAL A 41 6.16 6.21 2.53
CA VAL A 41 4.99 5.92 3.37
C VAL A 41 4.24 7.18 3.79
N GLU A 42 4.85 8.04 4.61
CA GLU A 42 4.19 9.24 5.16
C GLU A 42 3.97 10.30 4.05
N GLY A 43 2.73 10.62 3.74
CA GLY A 43 2.32 11.53 2.67
C GLY A 43 2.50 10.98 1.25
N GLY A 44 2.77 9.68 1.11
CA GLY A 44 3.05 9.00 -0.16
C GLY A 44 2.11 7.82 -0.44
N LEU A 45 2.58 6.87 -1.26
CA LEU A 45 1.79 5.70 -1.65
C LEU A 45 1.37 4.83 -0.45
N GLY A 46 2.20 4.73 0.60
CA GLY A 46 1.87 3.90 1.76
C GLY A 46 0.60 4.36 2.48
N GLU A 47 0.48 5.66 2.75
CA GLU A 47 -0.77 6.25 3.28
C GLU A 47 -1.94 6.14 2.31
N GLU A 48 -1.74 6.39 1.01
CA GLU A 48 -2.79 6.27 -0.02
C GLU A 48 -3.40 4.86 -0.02
N LEU A 49 -2.56 3.82 0.05
CA LEU A 49 -2.99 2.42 0.13
C LEU A 49 -3.74 2.13 1.43
N VAL A 50 -3.23 2.59 2.57
CA VAL A 50 -3.90 2.39 3.86
C VAL A 50 -5.28 3.04 3.86
N ASP A 51 -5.38 4.30 3.47
CA ASP A 51 -6.65 5.03 3.45
C ASP A 51 -7.66 4.41 2.48
N PHE A 52 -7.19 3.89 1.35
CA PHE A 52 -8.05 3.19 0.42
C PHE A 52 -8.62 1.89 1.01
N LEU A 53 -7.77 1.08 1.66
CA LEU A 53 -8.09 -0.26 2.14
C LEU A 53 -8.78 -0.27 3.50
N ARG A 54 -8.57 0.77 4.32
CA ARG A 54 -9.08 0.86 5.70
C ARG A 54 -10.60 0.70 5.75
N GLY A 55 -11.05 -0.12 6.70
CA GLY A 55 -12.45 -0.47 6.93
C GLY A 55 -13.07 -1.39 5.88
N ARG A 56 -12.28 -1.87 4.89
CA ARG A 56 -12.73 -2.85 3.89
C ARG A 56 -12.27 -4.26 4.25
N LYS A 57 -12.92 -5.24 3.64
CA LYS A 57 -12.65 -6.66 3.85
C LYS A 57 -12.71 -7.43 2.54
N VAL A 58 -11.99 -8.54 2.48
CA VAL A 58 -12.13 -9.57 1.45
C VAL A 58 -13.24 -10.54 1.87
N VAL A 59 -14.11 -10.92 0.93
CA VAL A 59 -15.22 -11.86 1.13
C VAL A 59 -15.25 -12.90 0.02
N ASN A 60 -15.86 -14.06 0.29
CA ASN A 60 -16.00 -15.16 -0.66
C ASN A 60 -17.46 -15.31 -1.10
N GLY A 61 -17.83 -14.58 -2.14
CA GLY A 61 -19.22 -14.29 -2.49
C GLY A 61 -19.70 -13.01 -1.81
N TYR A 62 -20.62 -12.29 -2.45
CA TYR A 62 -21.12 -11.02 -1.95
C TYR A 62 -22.65 -10.96 -1.96
N THR A 63 -23.20 -10.22 -1.02
CA THR A 63 -24.60 -9.80 -0.92
C THR A 63 -24.73 -8.34 -1.36
N MET A 64 -25.96 -7.79 -1.36
CA MET A 64 -26.12 -6.34 -1.60
C MET A 64 -25.52 -5.50 -0.47
N GLN A 65 -25.52 -6.01 0.78
CA GLN A 65 -24.87 -5.33 1.91
C GLN A 65 -23.37 -5.20 1.70
N ASP A 66 -22.71 -6.24 1.16
CA ASP A 66 -21.27 -6.21 0.92
C ASP A 66 -20.86 -5.15 -0.14
N LYS A 67 -21.78 -4.75 -1.03
CA LYS A 67 -21.56 -3.63 -1.94
C LYS A 67 -21.58 -2.29 -1.21
N GLU A 68 -22.47 -2.13 -0.23
CA GLU A 68 -22.54 -0.94 0.62
C GLU A 68 -21.30 -0.83 1.52
N ASP A 69 -20.83 -1.97 2.02
CA ASP A 69 -19.63 -2.10 2.86
C ASP A 69 -18.31 -2.01 2.06
N ARG A 70 -18.39 -1.84 0.73
CA ARG A 70 -17.24 -1.77 -0.20
C ARG A 70 -16.27 -2.95 -0.05
N ALA A 71 -16.80 -4.15 0.17
CA ALA A 71 -16.01 -5.35 0.28
C ALA A 71 -15.47 -5.82 -1.08
N PHE A 72 -14.34 -6.53 -1.06
CA PHE A 72 -13.74 -7.14 -2.23
C PHE A 72 -14.15 -8.60 -2.33
N ASN A 73 -14.70 -9.03 -3.47
CA ASN A 73 -15.04 -10.43 -3.69
C ASN A 73 -13.80 -11.25 -4.10
N GLY A 74 -13.02 -11.68 -3.11
CA GLY A 74 -11.72 -12.34 -3.27
C GLY A 74 -10.58 -11.39 -3.64
N LEU A 75 -9.35 -11.91 -3.59
CA LEU A 75 -8.12 -11.15 -3.86
C LEU A 75 -8.01 -10.62 -5.30
N GLY A 76 -8.61 -11.30 -6.28
CA GLY A 76 -8.67 -10.80 -7.66
C GLY A 76 -9.52 -9.52 -7.80
N CYS A 77 -10.60 -9.41 -7.03
CA CYS A 77 -11.42 -8.20 -6.97
C CYS A 77 -10.66 -7.06 -6.29
N LEU A 78 -9.99 -7.36 -5.17
CA LEU A 78 -9.10 -6.40 -4.48
C LEU A 78 -8.03 -5.89 -5.43
N ALA A 79 -7.34 -6.78 -6.16
CA ALA A 79 -6.30 -6.41 -7.10
C ALA A 79 -6.81 -5.46 -8.20
N ALA A 80 -7.98 -5.77 -8.79
CA ALA A 80 -8.59 -4.91 -9.80
C ALA A 80 -8.94 -3.52 -9.25
N ASP A 81 -9.48 -3.45 -8.04
CA ASP A 81 -9.86 -2.20 -7.39
C ASP A 81 -8.64 -1.36 -7.00
N VAL A 82 -7.53 -1.99 -6.57
CA VAL A 82 -6.26 -1.28 -6.32
C VAL A 82 -5.72 -0.68 -7.61
N VAL A 83 -5.74 -1.41 -8.74
CA VAL A 83 -5.35 -0.82 -10.04
C VAL A 83 -6.26 0.36 -10.39
N ALA A 84 -7.57 0.22 -10.25
CA ALA A 84 -8.53 1.27 -10.58
C ALA A 84 -8.35 2.51 -9.70
N HIS A 85 -8.03 2.33 -8.42
CA HIS A 85 -7.78 3.42 -7.49
C HIS A 85 -6.50 4.19 -7.83
N LEU A 86 -5.40 3.46 -8.05
CA LEU A 86 -4.10 4.05 -8.30
C LEU A 86 -3.95 4.60 -9.73
N LYS A 87 -4.72 4.11 -10.70
CA LYS A 87 -4.58 4.49 -12.11
C LYS A 87 -5.41 5.72 -12.45
N ASP A 88 -4.72 6.85 -12.61
CA ASP A 88 -5.34 8.13 -12.98
C ASP A 88 -5.00 8.55 -14.42
N CYS A 89 -3.73 8.54 -14.79
CA CYS A 89 -3.26 9.03 -16.09
C CYS A 89 -2.13 8.18 -16.70
N ILE A 90 -1.71 8.54 -17.92
CA ILE A 90 -0.52 7.93 -18.51
C ILE A 90 0.71 8.28 -17.67
N GLY A 91 1.58 7.30 -17.42
CA GLY A 91 2.85 7.53 -16.74
C GLY A 91 2.85 7.40 -15.21
N ASN A 92 1.69 7.29 -14.56
CA ASN A 92 1.62 7.27 -13.09
C ASN A 92 1.98 5.89 -12.48
N VAL A 93 1.28 4.84 -12.86
CA VAL A 93 1.49 3.44 -12.44
C VAL A 93 1.44 2.49 -13.63
N TYR A 94 2.15 1.38 -13.49
CA TYR A 94 2.31 0.33 -14.50
C TYR A 94 2.08 -1.03 -13.86
N ILE A 95 1.45 -1.95 -14.60
CA ILE A 95 1.48 -3.36 -14.21
C ILE A 95 2.87 -3.90 -14.54
N GLN A 96 3.51 -4.50 -13.56
CA GLN A 96 4.81 -5.15 -13.69
C GLN A 96 4.62 -6.66 -13.87
N ALA A 97 5.50 -7.30 -14.65
CA ALA A 97 5.47 -8.75 -14.82
C ALA A 97 5.77 -9.45 -13.49
N LEU A 98 5.13 -10.60 -13.24
CA LEU A 98 5.24 -11.30 -11.95
C LEU A 98 6.66 -11.85 -11.69
N ASP A 99 7.35 -12.23 -12.76
CA ASP A 99 8.72 -12.74 -12.77
C ASP A 99 9.80 -11.65 -12.84
N ASP A 100 9.40 -10.38 -12.89
CA ASP A 100 10.33 -9.25 -12.77
C ASP A 100 10.86 -9.15 -11.34
N ASP A 101 12.19 -9.07 -11.22
CA ASP A 101 12.93 -8.98 -9.96
C ASP A 101 13.21 -7.53 -9.54
N TYR A 102 12.75 -6.55 -10.32
CA TYR A 102 12.90 -5.16 -9.96
C TYR A 102 12.05 -4.81 -8.71
N GLU A 103 12.74 -4.30 -7.68
CA GLU A 103 12.17 -3.78 -6.43
C GLU A 103 12.23 -2.26 -6.38
N GLY A 104 11.25 -1.66 -5.70
CA GLY A 104 11.24 -0.23 -5.42
C GLY A 104 12.17 0.15 -4.28
N SER A 105 12.36 1.46 -4.08
CA SER A 105 12.90 1.99 -2.82
C SER A 105 12.00 1.64 -1.62
N TYR A 106 10.69 1.53 -1.90
CA TYR A 106 9.69 1.04 -0.97
C TYR A 106 8.89 -0.08 -1.63
N ASN A 107 8.56 -1.11 -0.86
CA ASN A 107 7.77 -2.23 -1.35
C ASN A 107 6.57 -2.45 -0.43
N TYR A 108 5.40 -2.63 -1.04
CA TYR A 108 4.13 -2.82 -0.34
C TYR A 108 3.56 -4.18 -0.71
N PHE A 109 3.23 -4.99 0.28
CA PHE A 109 2.64 -6.31 0.08
C PHE A 109 1.27 -6.33 0.74
N ILE A 110 0.22 -6.53 -0.07
CA ILE A 110 -1.17 -6.59 0.40
C ILE A 110 -1.65 -8.03 0.29
N SER A 111 -2.17 -8.56 1.38
CA SER A 111 -2.66 -9.93 1.46
C SER A 111 -3.96 -10.02 2.26
N GLU A 112 -4.66 -11.14 2.10
CA GLU A 112 -5.81 -11.48 2.94
C GLU A 112 -5.31 -12.05 4.28
N GLY A 113 -5.74 -11.44 5.37
CA GLY A 113 -5.56 -11.90 6.73
C GLY A 113 -6.75 -12.72 7.24
N ALA A 114 -6.73 -13.03 8.54
CA ALA A 114 -7.80 -13.78 9.17
C ALA A 114 -9.16 -13.07 9.03
N PHE A 115 -10.22 -13.84 8.78
CA PHE A 115 -11.59 -13.35 8.66
C PHE A 115 -11.80 -12.30 7.54
N GLY A 116 -10.97 -12.33 6.50
CA GLY A 116 -11.06 -11.40 5.38
C GLY A 116 -10.52 -10.00 5.69
N LEU A 117 -9.92 -9.80 6.86
CA LEU A 117 -9.24 -8.54 7.19
C LEU A 117 -8.02 -8.37 6.29
N ILE A 118 -7.71 -7.14 5.92
CA ILE A 118 -6.62 -6.87 4.97
C ILE A 118 -5.32 -6.64 5.74
N ARG A 119 -4.25 -7.31 5.32
CA ARG A 119 -2.90 -7.09 5.83
C ARG A 119 -2.09 -6.25 4.85
N ILE A 120 -1.18 -5.45 5.38
CA ILE A 120 -0.16 -4.74 4.61
C ILE A 120 1.20 -4.91 5.27
N ARG A 121 2.20 -5.34 4.48
CA ARG A 121 3.62 -5.25 4.82
C ARG A 121 4.24 -4.11 4.03
N MET A 122 4.96 -3.23 4.73
CA MET A 122 5.66 -2.09 4.17
C MET A 122 7.15 -2.26 4.43
N GLU A 123 7.95 -2.19 3.37
CA GLU A 123 9.40 -2.26 3.43
C GLU A 123 9.98 -0.99 2.83
N GLY A 124 11.02 -0.45 3.47
CA GLY A 124 11.83 0.67 3.00
C GLY A 124 13.32 0.32 3.01
N TYR A 125 14.17 1.34 2.98
CA TYR A 125 15.63 1.17 2.88
C TYR A 125 16.26 0.31 3.98
N ASN A 126 15.71 0.40 5.20
CA ASN A 126 16.25 -0.25 6.40
C ASN A 126 15.54 -1.56 6.75
N GLY A 127 14.65 -2.06 5.88
CA GLY A 127 13.89 -3.29 6.06
C GLY A 127 12.40 -3.05 6.28
N VAL A 128 11.77 -3.92 7.07
CA VAL A 128 10.32 -3.87 7.34
C VAL A 128 10.01 -2.71 8.27
N LEU A 129 9.21 -1.77 7.77
CA LEU A 129 8.68 -0.63 8.53
C LEU A 129 7.40 -1.04 9.27
N TYR A 130 6.56 -1.84 8.62
CA TYR A 130 5.29 -2.30 9.17
C TYR A 130 4.89 -3.66 8.60
N ASP A 131 4.30 -4.53 9.42
CA ASP A 131 3.68 -5.79 8.98
C ASP A 131 2.48 -6.10 9.89
N GLY A 132 1.28 -5.82 9.42
CA GLY A 132 0.09 -5.91 10.25
C GLY A 132 -1.21 -5.72 9.49
N LEU A 133 -2.30 -5.55 10.25
CA LEU A 133 -3.63 -5.26 9.70
C LEU A 133 -3.71 -3.80 9.29
N VAL A 134 -4.27 -3.52 8.11
CA VAL A 134 -4.45 -2.15 7.60
C VAL A 134 -5.20 -1.26 8.62
N ASP A 135 -6.21 -1.81 9.28
CA ASP A 135 -7.03 -1.09 10.26
C ASP A 135 -6.28 -0.73 11.56
N GLU A 136 -5.13 -1.36 11.81
CA GLU A 136 -4.29 -1.13 12.99
C GLU A 136 -3.09 -0.22 12.70
N PHE A 137 -2.87 0.16 11.43
CA PHE A 137 -1.74 1.00 11.04
C PHE A 137 -1.90 2.44 11.55
N SER A 138 -0.81 2.97 12.12
CA SER A 138 -0.60 4.38 12.46
C SER A 138 0.82 4.82 12.09
N LEU A 139 0.97 6.05 11.60
CA LEU A 139 2.27 6.65 11.29
C LEU A 139 3.23 6.70 12.49
N ASP A 140 2.69 6.81 13.70
CA ASP A 140 3.50 6.81 14.93
C ASP A 140 4.32 5.51 15.09
N GLN A 141 3.94 4.43 14.40
CA GLN A 141 4.65 3.15 14.43
C GLN A 141 5.94 3.16 13.60
N ILE A 142 6.06 4.09 12.64
CA ILE A 142 7.18 4.16 11.70
C ILE A 142 8.01 5.44 11.84
N ALA A 143 7.58 6.38 12.69
CA ALA A 143 8.19 7.70 12.90
C ALA A 143 9.63 7.70 13.49
N GLY A 144 10.31 6.55 13.55
CA GLY A 144 11.67 6.39 14.09
C GLY A 144 12.69 5.78 13.12
N ASP A 145 12.28 5.42 11.90
CA ASP A 145 13.14 4.75 10.91
C ASP A 145 13.69 5.71 9.83
N GLU A 146 13.45 7.02 9.98
CA GLU A 146 13.89 8.08 9.06
C GLU A 146 15.24 8.75 9.41
N ASP A 147 15.94 8.25 10.45
CA ASP A 147 17.26 8.74 10.90
C ASP A 147 18.46 8.02 10.25
#